data_AF-R3TVC1-F1
#
_entry.id   AF-R3TVC1-F1
#
_cell.length_a   1.000
_cell.length_b   1.000
_cell.length_c   1.000
_cell.angle_alpha   90.00
_cell.angle_beta   90.00
_cell.angle_gamma   90.00
#
_symmetry.space_group_name_H-M   'P 1'
#
loop_
_entity.id
_entity.type
_entity.pdbx_description
1 polymer ?
#
loop_
_entity_poly.entity_id
_entity_poly.type
_entity_poly.pdbx_seq_one_letter_code
_entity_poly.pdbx_strand_id
1 'polypeptide(L)' 'MNEKKVQRKWALVVAVLLTLAAINQLIKGMDLSDSYGAGSLVSLIVFPALFYYLAFKKKKEK' A
#
# COMPACT_ATOMS: atom_id res chain seq x y z
N MET A 1 25.23 4.36 -6.87
CA MET A 1 24.21 3.46 -6.29
C MET A 1 23.45 4.25 -5.23
N ASN A 2 22.26 4.76 -5.53
CA ASN A 2 21.49 5.60 -4.59
C ASN A 2 20.74 4.65 -3.64
N GLU A 3 21.32 4.32 -2.50
CA GLU A 3 20.66 3.50 -1.50
C GLU A 3 19.40 4.23 -1.02
N LYS A 4 18.22 3.79 -1.46
CA LYS A 4 16.94 4.26 -0.90
C LYS A 4 16.79 3.68 0.50
N LYS A 5 17.52 4.24 1.47
CA LYS A 5 17.37 3.90 2.89
C LYS A 5 15.92 4.14 3.30
N VAL A 6 15.28 3.09 3.84
CA VAL A 6 13.94 3.17 4.42
C VAL A 6 13.94 4.26 5.49
N GLN A 7 13.18 5.32 5.27
CA GLN A 7 13.15 6.50 6.13
C GLN A 7 12.21 6.29 7.32
N ARG A 8 11.09 5.59 7.08
CA ARG A 8 10.06 5.31 8.08
C ARG A 8 9.79 3.81 8.11
N LYS A 9 10.53 3.08 8.94
CA LYS A 9 10.41 1.62 9.08
C LYS A 9 8.99 1.17 9.43
N TRP A 10 8.28 1.91 10.29
CA TRP A 10 6.88 1.60 10.64
C TRP A 10 5.94 1.69 9.43
N ALA A 11 6.11 2.67 8.55
CA ALA A 11 5.28 2.83 7.36
C ALA A 11 5.52 1.71 6.35
N LEU A 12 6.74 1.16 6.29
CA LEU A 12 7.05 -0.02 5.49
C LEU A 12 6.29 -1.24 6.00
N VAL A 13 6.26 -1.47 7.32
CA VAL A 13 5.51 -2.57 7.93
C VAL A 13 4.02 -2.47 7.60
N VAL A 14 3.44 -1.26 7.73
CA VAL A 14 2.04 -1.02 7.37
C VAL A 14 1.79 -1.28 5.87
N ALA A 15 2.69 -0.85 4.99
CA ALA A 15 2.57 -1.10 3.55
C ALA A 15 2.53 -2.61 3.24
N VAL A 16 3.41 -3.39 3.85
CA VAL A 16 3.49 -4.85 3.66
C VAL A 16 2.22 -5.54 4.18
N LEU A 17 1.73 -5.16 5.37
CA LEU A 17 0.49 -5.71 5.91
C LEU A 17 -0.72 -5.41 5.03
N LEU A 18 -0.84 -4.17 4.54
CA LEU A 18 -1.90 -3.79 3.61
C LEU A 18 -1.79 -4.55 2.28
N THR A 19 -0.57 -4.80 1.80
CA THR A 19 -0.33 -5.57 0.58
C THR A 19 -0.76 -7.03 0.75
N LEU A 20 -0.44 -7.65 1.90
CA LEU A 20 -0.89 -9.00 2.24
C LEU A 20 -2.42 -9.10 2.38
N ALA A 21 -3.02 -8.10 3.02
CA ALA A 21 -4.48 -8.02 3.13
C ALA A 21 -5.13 -7.88 1.76
N ALA A 22 -4.57 -7.04 0.87
CA ALA A 22 -5.02 -6.86 -0.50
C ALA A 22 -4.99 -8.17 -1.29
N ILE A 23 -3.89 -8.92 -1.20
CA ILE A 23 -3.75 -10.23 -1.85
C ILE A 23 -4.81 -11.21 -1.32
N ASN A 24 -5.00 -11.27 0.00
CA ASN A 24 -6.00 -12.16 0.61
C ASN A 24 -7.42 -11.81 0.16
N GLN A 25 -7.73 -10.52 0.04
CA GLN A 25 -9.02 -10.04 -0.46
C GLN A 25 -9.21 -10.32 -1.95
N LEU A 26 -8.13 -10.26 -2.74
CA LEU A 26 -8.14 -10.66 -4.15
C LEU A 26 -8.43 -12.17 -4.32
N ILE A 27 -7.79 -13.01 -3.50
CA ILE A 27 -7.94 -14.47 -3.54
C ILE A 27 -9.34 -14.91 -3.12
N LYS A 28 -9.95 -14.24 -2.15
CA LYS A 28 -11.32 -14.54 -1.69
C LYS A 28 -12.41 -14.21 -2.72
N GLY A 29 -12.03 -13.58 -3.84
CA GLY A 29 -12.96 -13.08 -4.84
C GLY A 29 -13.48 -11.71 -4.45
N MET A 30 -13.36 -10.77 -5.37
CA MET A 30 -14.07 -9.49 -5.29
C MET A 30 -15.15 -9.49 -6.34
N ASP A 31 -16.35 -9.12 -5.93
CA ASP A 31 -17.40 -8.79 -6.87
C ASP A 31 -17.08 -7.41 -7.47
N LEU A 32 -16.73 -7.38 -8.75
CA LEU A 32 -16.38 -6.17 -9.49
C LEU A 32 -17.54 -5.63 -10.32
N SER A 33 -18.70 -6.28 -10.25
CA SER A 33 -19.88 -5.89 -11.02
C SER A 33 -20.52 -4.61 -10.49
N ASP A 34 -20.31 -4.29 -9.21
CA ASP A 34 -20.82 -3.08 -8.58
C ASP A 34 -19.75 -1.99 -8.41
N SER A 35 -20.17 -0.72 -8.41
CA SER A 35 -19.28 0.44 -8.21
C SER A 35 -18.48 0.38 -6.90
N TYR A 36 -19.00 -0.31 -5.88
CA TYR A 36 -18.29 -0.59 -4.63
C TYR A 36 -17.11 -1.56 -4.81
N GLY A 37 -17.24 -2.55 -5.70
CA GLY A 37 -16.19 -3.49 -6.06
C GLY A 37 -15.00 -2.82 -6.73
N ALA A 38 -15.28 -1.94 -7.70
CA ALA A 38 -14.26 -1.12 -8.35
C ALA A 38 -13.55 -0.19 -7.37
N GLY A 39 -14.31 0.47 -6.47
CA GLY A 39 -13.75 1.31 -5.40
C GLY A 39 -12.85 0.53 -4.43
N SER A 40 -13.28 -0.69 -4.06
CA SER A 40 -12.49 -1.60 -3.23
C SER A 40 -11.16 -1.95 -3.90
N LEU A 41 -11.17 -2.34 -5.17
CA LEU A 41 -9.96 -2.71 -5.92
C LEU A 41 -8.97 -1.53 -6.03
N VAL A 42 -9.46 -0.33 -6.33
CA VAL A 42 -8.62 0.88 -6.36
C VAL A 42 -8.02 1.14 -4.99
N SER A 43 -8.80 1.02 -3.91
CA SER A 43 -8.32 1.24 -2.55
C SER A 43 -7.23 0.24 -2.15
N LEU A 44 -7.36 -1.02 -2.56
CA LEU A 44 -6.38 -2.08 -2.31
C LEU A 44 -5.01 -1.81 -2.92
N ILE A 45 -4.94 -1.00 -3.98
CA ILE A 45 -3.67 -0.61 -4.62
C ILE A 45 -3.18 0.73 -4.08
N VAL A 46 -4.08 1.71 -3.95
CA VAL A 46 -3.74 3.09 -3.56
C VAL A 46 -3.21 3.15 -2.12
N PHE A 47 -3.83 2.43 -1.18
CA PHE A 47 -3.41 2.46 0.22
C PHE A 47 -1.98 1.90 0.40
N PRO A 48 -1.63 0.68 -0.06
CA PRO A 48 -0.26 0.19 0.02
C PRO A 48 0.74 1.12 -0.68
N ALA A 49 0.40 1.62 -1.87
CA ALA A 49 1.27 2.52 -2.63
C ALA A 49 1.58 3.82 -1.87
N LEU A 50 0.59 4.42 -1.20
CA LEU A 50 0.77 5.60 -0.35
C LEU A 50 1.71 5.31 0.82
N PHE A 51 1.56 4.16 1.48
CA PHE A 51 2.44 3.79 2.59
C PHE A 51 3.85 3.44 2.14
N TYR A 52 4.03 2.81 0.98
CA TYR A 52 5.35 2.64 0.37
C TYR A 52 5.99 3.99 0.06
N TYR A 53 5.24 4.90 -0.55
CA TYR A 53 5.72 6.26 -0.79
C TYR A 53 6.14 6.92 0.52
N LEU A 54 5.33 6.86 1.58
CA LEU A 54 5.68 7.39 2.89
C LEU A 54 6.90 6.71 3.54
N ALA A 55 7.07 5.41 3.34
CA ALA A 55 8.19 4.63 3.87
C ALA A 55 9.54 5.09 3.31
N PHE A 56 9.55 5.50 2.04
CA PHE A 56 10.75 5.92 1.32
C PHE A 56 10.86 7.44 1.14
N LYS A 57 9.79 8.21 1.38
CA LYS A 57 9.82 9.67 1.35
C LYS A 57 10.84 10.17 2.36
N LYS A 58 11.89 10.85 1.87
CA LYS A 58 12.87 11.53 2.72
C LYS A 58 12.12 12.38 3.76
N LYS A 59 12.44 12.19 5.05
CA LYS A 59 12.07 13.20 6.04
C LYS A 59 12.69 14.51 5.53
N LYS A 60 11.88 15.57 5.37
CA LYS A 60 12.44 16.91 5.23
C LYS A 60 13.28 17.10 6.50
N GLU A 61 14.60 17.12 6.36
CA GLU A 61 15.49 17.57 7.42
C GLU A 61 14.99 18.94 7.85
N LYS A 62 14.83 19.09 9.17
CA LYS A 62 14.51 20.35 9.82
C LYS A 62 15.81 20.98 10.24
#